data_AF-A0A812ULK1-F1
#
_entry.id   AF-A0A812ULK1-F1
#
_cell.length_a   1.000
_cell.length_b   1.000
_cell.length_c   1.000
_cell.angle_alpha   90.00
_cell.angle_beta   90.00
_cell.angle_gamma   90.00
#
_symmetry.space_group_name_H-M   'P 1'
#
loop_
_entity.id
_entity.type
_entity.pdbx_description
1 polymer ?
#
loop_
_entity_poly.entity_id
_entity_poly.type
_entity_poly.pdbx_seq_one_letter_code
_entity_poly.pdbx_strand_id
1 'polypeptide(L)'
;MSTMLVLFDACWRPDSGEPGEDLYIPGVHNSASVQCPTHTVLRAFGRGEAWAKKRLHQYVTAVVGRFATDPRVAIWDIYNEPTMRQSEHLILPRLAAINGWAAGRYPEHWLLDGPKLNTILPLVRQAFEWAREVNPVQPLTTAVWDFPNSEDDEDVKEYKATVNSEMVDLSDIISIHCYCSPDELEQHIRELAAKGRGPVLVTEFMARPRNSTLTNSLPVLRRQGAWGYTWGLFQGRANTHVPWNTWLDIELGMEGPWFHDVFYGNGTAYSEEELKEIWWHTTGSQLRL
;
A
#
# COMPACT_ATOMS: atom_id res chain seq x y z
N MET A 1 13.60 4.65 -16.53
CA MET A 1 12.93 4.66 -15.21
C MET A 1 11.46 4.80 -15.49
N SER A 2 10.66 3.86 -15.00
CA SER A 2 9.22 3.80 -15.27
C SER A 2 8.46 3.90 -13.95
N THR A 3 7.34 4.60 -13.95
CA THR A 3 6.61 5.00 -12.75
C THR A 3 5.29 4.24 -12.63
N MET A 4 4.99 3.73 -11.43
CA MET A 4 3.65 3.33 -11.05
C MET A 4 2.93 4.52 -10.42
N LEU A 5 1.69 4.77 -10.83
CA LEU A 5 0.83 5.78 -10.22
C LEU A 5 -0.27 5.11 -9.42
N VAL A 6 -0.40 5.48 -8.16
CA VAL A 6 -1.46 5.03 -7.24
C VAL A 6 -2.57 6.07 -7.23
N LEU A 7 -3.80 5.68 -7.58
CA LEU A 7 -4.94 6.61 -7.63
C LEU A 7 -5.58 6.82 -6.26
N PHE A 8 -5.89 5.72 -5.58
CA PHE A 8 -6.52 5.68 -4.27
C PHE A 8 -5.70 4.81 -3.31
N ASP A 9 -5.84 5.05 -2.02
CA ASP A 9 -5.12 4.39 -0.94
C ASP A 9 -6.04 4.28 0.27
N ALA A 10 -6.15 3.09 0.88
CA ALA A 10 -6.95 2.86 2.07
C ALA A 10 -6.18 3.10 3.38
N CYS A 11 -4.90 3.48 3.32
CA CYS A 11 -4.04 3.54 4.48
C CYS A 11 -4.08 4.87 5.24
N TRP A 12 -3.69 4.75 6.50
CA TRP A 12 -3.41 5.80 7.47
C TRP A 12 -4.58 6.71 7.85
N ARG A 13 -4.37 8.04 7.89
CA ARG A 13 -5.33 8.97 8.50
C ARG A 13 -6.61 9.07 7.69
N PRO A 14 -7.79 9.11 8.34
CA PRO A 14 -9.07 9.21 7.65
C PRO A 14 -9.29 10.59 7.00
N ASP A 15 -8.54 11.60 7.40
CA ASP A 15 -8.72 12.99 7.00
C ASP A 15 -7.38 13.72 6.90
N SER A 16 -7.34 14.78 6.08
CA SER A 16 -6.16 15.60 5.81
C SER A 16 -5.87 16.67 6.88
N GLY A 17 -6.70 16.75 7.92
CA GLY A 17 -6.64 17.83 8.91
C GLY A 17 -7.00 19.18 8.31
N GLU A 18 -6.77 20.23 9.10
CA GLU A 18 -7.05 21.60 8.69
C GLU A 18 -5.98 22.12 7.71
N PRO A 19 -6.33 23.07 6.82
CA PRO A 19 -5.36 23.68 5.91
C PRO A 19 -4.15 24.27 6.66
N GLY A 20 -2.95 23.76 6.36
CA GLY A 20 -1.69 24.20 6.96
C GLY A 20 -1.31 23.46 8.26
N GLU A 21 -2.11 22.51 8.71
CA GLU A 21 -1.78 21.64 9.83
C GLU A 21 -0.61 20.69 9.48
N ASP A 22 0.37 20.57 10.37
CA ASP A 22 1.42 19.54 10.24
C ASP A 22 0.96 18.25 10.92
N LEU A 23 0.56 17.27 10.11
CA LEU A 23 0.11 15.97 10.59
C LEU A 23 1.25 15.07 11.09
N TYR A 24 2.51 15.48 10.93
CA TYR A 24 3.67 14.70 11.33
C TYR A 24 3.70 14.50 12.85
N ILE A 25 3.78 13.23 13.25
CA ILE A 25 4.07 12.83 14.62
C ILE A 25 5.48 12.20 14.61
N PRO A 26 6.47 12.82 15.30
CA PRO A 26 7.80 12.25 15.44
C PRO A 26 7.76 10.82 16.01
N GLY A 27 8.58 9.93 15.44
CA GLY A 27 8.69 8.54 15.91
C GLY A 27 7.48 7.64 15.58
N VAL A 28 6.46 8.14 14.89
CA VAL A 28 5.30 7.34 14.48
C VAL A 28 5.34 7.08 12.97
N HIS A 29 5.24 5.81 12.62
CA HIS A 29 5.30 5.31 11.25
C HIS A 29 4.23 5.93 10.33
N ASN A 30 4.61 6.51 9.20
CA ASN A 30 3.72 7.15 8.22
C ASN A 30 2.69 8.09 8.85
N SER A 31 3.08 8.81 9.90
CA SER A 31 2.15 9.60 10.71
C SER A 31 1.47 10.74 9.96
N ALA A 32 2.08 11.24 8.88
CA ALA A 32 1.51 12.28 8.03
C ALA A 32 0.73 11.73 6.82
N SER A 33 0.72 10.41 6.60
CA SER A 33 0.03 9.81 5.47
C SER A 33 -1.49 9.86 5.66
N VAL A 34 -2.20 10.17 4.58
CA VAL A 34 -3.65 10.38 4.57
C VAL A 34 -4.26 9.47 3.52
N GLN A 35 -5.35 8.82 3.90
CA GLN A 35 -6.14 7.98 3.02
C GLN A 35 -6.71 8.79 1.85
N CYS A 36 -6.73 8.19 0.66
CA CYS A 36 -7.38 8.75 -0.52
C CYS A 36 -8.41 7.76 -1.10
N PRO A 37 -9.70 8.11 -1.19
CA PRO A 37 -10.32 9.32 -0.68
C PRO A 37 -10.38 9.36 0.86
N THR A 38 -10.49 10.58 1.40
CA THR A 38 -10.77 10.79 2.83
C THR A 38 -12.11 10.18 3.23
N HIS A 39 -12.31 9.91 4.52
CA HIS A 39 -13.55 9.35 5.05
C HIS A 39 -14.77 10.20 4.72
N THR A 40 -14.63 11.53 4.66
CA THR A 40 -15.70 12.43 4.21
C THR A 40 -16.20 12.08 2.81
N VAL A 41 -15.29 11.93 1.84
CA VAL A 41 -15.64 11.61 0.44
C VAL A 41 -16.07 10.16 0.30
N LEU A 42 -15.40 9.23 1.01
CA LEU A 42 -15.74 7.82 1.02
C LEU A 42 -17.16 7.60 1.58
N ARG A 43 -17.50 8.21 2.71
CA ARG A 43 -18.84 8.15 3.30
C ARG A 43 -19.91 8.67 2.35
N ALA A 44 -19.68 9.82 1.73
CA ALA A 44 -20.62 10.39 0.76
C ALA A 44 -20.80 9.48 -0.47
N PHE A 45 -19.73 8.82 -0.94
CA PHE A 45 -19.84 7.79 -1.98
C PHE A 45 -20.68 6.59 -1.52
N GLY A 46 -20.44 6.08 -0.30
CA GLY A 46 -21.21 4.98 0.29
C GLY A 46 -22.70 5.31 0.49
N ARG A 47 -23.03 6.58 0.75
CA ARG A 47 -24.40 7.09 0.81
C ARG A 47 -25.05 7.28 -0.57
N GLY A 48 -24.31 7.10 -1.66
CA GLY A 48 -24.79 7.33 -3.02
C GLY A 48 -24.93 8.81 -3.38
N GLU A 49 -24.22 9.70 -2.69
CA GLU A 49 -24.29 11.14 -2.98
C GLU A 49 -23.65 11.45 -4.34
N ALA A 50 -24.45 12.02 -5.26
CA ALA A 50 -24.06 12.21 -6.65
C ALA A 50 -22.78 13.04 -6.83
N TRP A 51 -22.52 14.00 -5.95
CA TRP A 51 -21.32 14.84 -6.01
C TRP A 51 -20.05 14.03 -5.73
N ALA A 52 -20.10 13.05 -4.82
CA ALA A 52 -18.94 12.24 -4.46
C ALA A 52 -18.55 11.32 -5.62
N LYS A 53 -19.53 10.62 -6.21
CA LYS A 53 -19.32 9.81 -7.41
C LYS A 53 -18.76 10.66 -8.56
N LYS A 54 -19.35 11.84 -8.81
CA LYS A 54 -18.87 12.76 -9.85
C LYS A 54 -17.43 13.24 -9.60
N ARG A 55 -17.10 13.60 -8.36
CA ARG A 55 -15.75 14.06 -7.99
C ARG A 55 -14.70 12.96 -8.20
N LEU A 56 -14.99 11.74 -7.76
CA LEU A 56 -14.09 10.59 -7.89
C LEU A 56 -13.93 10.17 -9.35
N HIS A 57 -15.01 10.12 -10.13
CA HIS A 57 -14.99 9.89 -11.58
C HIS A 57 -14.11 10.92 -12.29
N GLN A 58 -14.31 12.21 -12.01
CA GLN A 58 -13.53 13.29 -12.61
C GLN A 58 -12.05 13.17 -12.26
N TYR A 59 -11.71 12.83 -11.01
CA TYR A 59 -10.32 12.61 -10.61
C TYR A 59 -9.67 11.47 -11.38
N VAL A 60 -10.28 10.28 -11.39
CA VAL A 60 -9.76 9.09 -12.07
C VAL A 60 -9.60 9.37 -13.56
N THR A 61 -10.66 9.82 -14.23
CA THR A 61 -10.64 10.03 -15.68
C THR A 61 -9.71 11.16 -16.11
N ALA A 62 -9.58 12.23 -15.31
CA ALA A 62 -8.66 13.33 -15.63
C ALA A 62 -7.19 12.90 -15.47
N VAL A 63 -6.83 12.22 -14.38
CA VAL A 63 -5.44 11.78 -14.14
C VAL A 63 -5.04 10.72 -15.15
N VAL A 64 -5.84 9.66 -15.29
CA VAL A 64 -5.58 8.59 -16.27
C VAL A 64 -5.57 9.17 -17.69
N GLY A 65 -6.55 10.01 -18.04
CA GLY A 65 -6.65 10.63 -19.37
C GLY A 65 -5.47 11.52 -19.71
N ARG A 66 -4.90 12.23 -18.73
CA ARG A 66 -3.74 13.10 -18.93
C ARG A 66 -2.47 12.34 -19.33
N PHE A 67 -2.33 11.10 -18.87
CA PHE A 67 -1.13 10.27 -19.04
C PHE A 67 -1.39 8.94 -19.77
N ALA A 68 -2.57 8.78 -20.38
CA ALA A 68 -3.06 7.53 -20.98
C ALA A 68 -2.13 6.91 -22.03
N THR A 69 -1.26 7.71 -22.65
CA THR A 69 -0.26 7.26 -23.63
C THR A 69 1.17 7.67 -23.26
N ASP A 70 1.40 8.13 -22.03
CA ASP A 70 2.72 8.56 -21.58
C ASP A 70 3.60 7.33 -21.31
N PRO A 71 4.72 7.14 -22.06
CA PRO A 71 5.54 5.94 -21.93
C PRO A 71 6.32 5.88 -20.61
N ARG A 72 6.30 6.94 -19.80
CA ARG A 72 6.94 6.96 -18.47
C ARG A 72 6.07 6.29 -17.41
N VAL A 73 4.76 6.21 -17.62
CA VAL A 73 3.86 5.42 -16.76
C VAL A 73 3.99 3.96 -17.17
N ALA A 74 4.34 3.10 -16.22
CA ALA A 74 4.42 1.65 -16.45
C ALA A 74 3.07 0.96 -16.18
N ILE A 75 2.36 1.41 -15.15
CA ILE A 75 1.19 0.74 -14.60
C ILE A 75 0.38 1.70 -13.73
N TRP A 76 -0.93 1.48 -13.68
CA TRP A 76 -1.86 2.16 -12.80
C TRP A 76 -2.26 1.25 -11.64
N ASP A 77 -1.86 1.59 -10.42
CA ASP A 77 -2.44 1.01 -9.23
C ASP A 77 -3.72 1.77 -8.89
N ILE A 78 -4.85 1.12 -9.13
CA ILE A 78 -6.17 1.73 -9.00
C ILE A 78 -6.50 1.97 -7.52
N TYR A 79 -6.06 1.09 -6.63
CA TYR A 79 -6.36 1.20 -5.22
C TYR A 79 -5.33 0.44 -4.38
N ASN A 80 -4.60 1.17 -3.55
CA ASN A 80 -3.63 0.63 -2.60
C ASN A 80 -4.32 0.07 -1.35
N GLU A 81 -4.02 -1.18 -1.02
CA GLU A 81 -4.47 -1.91 0.17
C GLU A 81 -5.96 -1.79 0.53
N PRO A 82 -6.90 -2.02 -0.41
CA PRO A 82 -8.32 -1.67 -0.23
C PRO A 82 -9.04 -2.39 0.93
N THR A 83 -8.43 -3.42 1.52
CA THR A 83 -8.94 -4.10 2.72
C THR A 83 -8.46 -3.50 4.05
N MET A 84 -7.62 -2.46 4.02
CA MET A 84 -6.97 -1.92 5.21
C MET A 84 -7.96 -1.26 6.18
N ARG A 85 -7.90 -1.65 7.47
CA ARG A 85 -8.76 -1.12 8.56
C ARG A 85 -8.00 -0.43 9.70
N GLN A 86 -6.70 -0.14 9.53
CA GLN A 86 -5.90 0.50 10.59
C GLN A 86 -6.43 1.87 11.03
N SER A 87 -7.05 2.63 10.13
CA SER A 87 -7.69 3.91 10.44
C SER A 87 -8.68 3.76 11.60
N GLU A 88 -9.52 2.73 11.54
CA GLU A 88 -10.60 2.48 12.51
C GLU A 88 -10.08 1.89 13.83
N HIS A 89 -9.07 1.03 13.77
CA HIS A 89 -8.65 0.20 14.92
C HIS A 89 -7.41 0.71 15.66
N LEU A 90 -6.50 1.44 15.01
CA LEU A 90 -5.22 1.86 15.60
C LEU A 90 -5.09 3.39 15.63
N ILE A 91 -5.38 4.03 14.50
CA ILE A 91 -5.06 5.43 14.28
C ILE A 91 -6.05 6.34 14.99
N LEU A 92 -7.36 6.12 14.81
CA LEU A 92 -8.39 6.89 15.51
C LEU A 92 -8.20 6.82 17.04
N PRO A 93 -8.04 5.65 17.69
CA PRO A 93 -7.73 5.58 19.12
C PRO A 93 -6.49 6.38 19.53
N ARG A 94 -5.39 6.30 18.78
CA ARG A 94 -4.16 7.07 19.06
C ARG A 94 -4.40 8.57 18.94
N LEU A 95 -5.10 9.01 17.91
CA LEU A 95 -5.43 10.42 17.71
C LEU A 95 -6.36 10.95 18.80
N ALA A 96 -7.32 10.16 19.29
CA ALA A 96 -8.12 10.55 20.44
C ALA A 96 -7.26 10.74 21.70
N ALA A 97 -6.31 9.83 21.96
CA ALA A 97 -5.40 9.96 23.10
C ALA A 97 -4.54 11.23 23.01
N ILE A 98 -3.97 11.52 21.82
CA ILE A 98 -3.14 12.72 21.59
C ILE A 98 -3.96 14.00 21.75
N ASN A 99 -5.19 14.03 21.25
CA ASN A 99 -6.04 15.22 21.27
C ASN A 99 -6.90 15.36 22.55
N GLY A 100 -6.80 14.42 23.49
CA GLY A 100 -7.59 14.42 24.72
C GLY A 100 -9.09 14.18 24.51
N TRP A 101 -9.47 13.48 23.43
CA TRP A 101 -10.86 13.12 23.17
C TRP A 101 -11.26 11.92 24.02
N ALA A 102 -12.53 11.89 24.44
CA ALA A 102 -13.07 10.71 25.09
C ALA A 102 -12.99 9.50 24.14
N ALA A 103 -12.67 8.32 24.68
CA ALA A 103 -12.58 7.10 23.88
C ALA A 103 -13.87 6.86 23.07
N GLY A 104 -13.73 6.61 21.77
CA GLY A 104 -14.88 6.45 20.86
C GLY A 104 -15.62 7.75 20.51
N ARG A 105 -15.05 8.92 20.80
CA ARG A 105 -15.56 10.23 20.34
C ARG A 105 -14.55 10.85 19.38
N TYR A 106 -14.91 10.85 18.11
CA TYR A 106 -14.12 11.40 17.02
C TYR A 106 -14.93 12.46 16.28
N PRO A 107 -14.30 13.38 15.54
CA PRO A 107 -15.01 14.25 14.61
C PRO A 107 -15.90 13.41 13.67
N GLU A 108 -17.15 13.82 13.48
CA GLU A 108 -18.13 13.02 12.74
C GLU A 108 -17.65 12.69 11.31
N HIS A 109 -16.97 13.63 10.66
CA HIS A 109 -16.45 13.47 9.30
C HIS A 109 -15.28 12.47 9.19
N TRP A 110 -14.71 12.02 10.31
CA TRP A 110 -13.70 10.96 10.36
C TRP A 110 -14.32 9.56 10.44
N LEU A 111 -15.64 9.47 10.57
CA LEU A 111 -16.37 8.21 10.75
C LEU A 111 -17.16 7.86 9.50
N LEU A 112 -17.20 6.56 9.21
CA LEU A 112 -18.03 5.97 8.16
C LEU A 112 -19.36 5.48 8.77
N ASP A 113 -20.40 5.31 7.95
CA ASP A 113 -21.73 4.87 8.41
C ASP A 113 -21.81 3.36 8.70
N GLY A 114 -20.75 2.63 8.38
CA GLY A 114 -20.64 1.18 8.55
C GLY A 114 -19.23 0.71 8.25
N PRO A 115 -19.01 -0.62 8.17
CA PRO A 115 -17.70 -1.18 7.86
C PRO A 115 -17.12 -0.57 6.59
N LYS A 116 -15.89 -0.05 6.68
CA LYS A 116 -15.18 0.61 5.58
C LYS A 116 -15.21 -0.18 4.25
N LEU A 117 -15.08 -1.49 4.35
CA LEU A 117 -15.07 -2.43 3.23
C LEU A 117 -16.35 -2.41 2.39
N ASN A 118 -17.51 -2.16 3.02
CA ASN A 118 -18.79 -2.07 2.32
C ASN A 118 -18.81 -0.92 1.31
N THR A 119 -17.90 0.05 1.48
CA THR A 119 -17.79 1.21 0.59
C THR A 119 -16.57 1.11 -0.32
N ILE A 120 -15.44 0.61 0.17
CA ILE A 120 -14.21 0.53 -0.63
C ILE A 120 -14.33 -0.48 -1.77
N LEU A 121 -14.85 -1.70 -1.55
CA LEU A 121 -14.91 -2.68 -2.64
C LEU A 121 -15.79 -2.22 -3.82
N PRO A 122 -16.98 -1.63 -3.60
CA PRO A 122 -17.71 -0.97 -4.68
C PRO A 122 -16.94 0.16 -5.36
N LEU A 123 -16.17 0.96 -4.61
CA LEU A 123 -15.35 2.02 -5.18
C LEU A 123 -14.20 1.47 -6.04
N VAL A 124 -13.53 0.39 -5.61
CA VAL A 124 -12.48 -0.28 -6.37
C VAL A 124 -13.02 -0.72 -7.73
N ARG A 125 -14.12 -1.49 -7.76
CA ARG A 125 -14.78 -1.92 -9.00
C ARG A 125 -15.09 -0.73 -9.91
N GLN A 126 -15.72 0.30 -9.34
CA GLN A 126 -16.13 1.48 -10.07
C GLN A 126 -14.94 2.30 -10.60
N ALA A 127 -13.82 2.36 -9.87
CA ALA A 127 -12.60 3.04 -10.30
C ALA A 127 -11.90 2.30 -11.45
N PHE A 128 -11.91 0.96 -11.45
CA PHE A 128 -11.47 0.16 -12.60
C PHE A 128 -12.33 0.46 -13.84
N GLU A 129 -13.65 0.52 -13.69
CA GLU A 129 -14.55 0.89 -14.80
C GLU A 129 -14.17 2.27 -15.37
N TRP A 130 -14.01 3.28 -14.51
CA TRP A 130 -13.65 4.64 -14.93
C TRP A 130 -12.27 4.75 -15.57
N ALA A 131 -11.28 4.02 -15.06
CA ALA A 131 -9.97 3.95 -15.69
C ALA A 131 -10.06 3.29 -17.08
N ARG A 132 -10.87 2.24 -17.22
CA ARG A 132 -11.11 1.57 -18.51
C ARG A 132 -11.91 2.42 -19.50
N GLU A 133 -12.80 3.30 -19.05
CA GLU A 133 -13.47 4.28 -19.92
C GLU A 133 -12.48 5.15 -20.70
N VAL A 134 -11.33 5.47 -20.09
CA VAL A 134 -10.27 6.27 -20.71
C VAL A 134 -9.43 5.44 -21.68
N ASN A 135 -9.39 4.12 -21.50
CA ASN A 135 -8.60 3.18 -22.29
C ASN A 135 -7.10 3.53 -22.37
N PRO A 136 -6.39 3.62 -21.22
CA PRO A 136 -4.95 3.85 -21.20
C PRO A 136 -4.19 2.67 -21.82
N VAL A 137 -3.01 2.94 -22.38
CA VAL A 137 -2.15 1.89 -22.97
C VAL A 137 -1.40 1.07 -21.93
N GLN A 138 -1.33 1.56 -20.69
CA GLN A 138 -0.71 0.88 -19.55
C GLN A 138 -1.70 -0.03 -18.83
N PRO A 139 -1.25 -1.17 -18.27
CA PRO A 139 -2.11 -2.06 -17.51
C PRO A 139 -2.61 -1.42 -16.21
N LEU A 140 -3.75 -1.92 -15.73
CA LEU A 140 -4.33 -1.60 -14.43
C LEU A 140 -4.08 -2.73 -13.43
N THR A 141 -3.90 -2.39 -12.16
CA THR A 141 -3.74 -3.36 -11.07
C THR A 141 -4.29 -2.85 -9.74
N THR A 142 -4.41 -3.73 -8.76
CA THR A 142 -4.63 -3.42 -7.34
C THR A 142 -4.01 -4.58 -6.54
N ALA A 143 -3.16 -4.24 -5.57
CA ALA A 143 -2.31 -5.24 -4.94
C ALA A 143 -3.08 -6.19 -4.01
N VAL A 144 -2.79 -7.49 -4.13
CA VAL A 144 -3.14 -8.48 -3.12
C VAL A 144 -2.12 -8.40 -1.98
N TRP A 145 -2.58 -8.19 -0.75
CA TRP A 145 -1.69 -7.97 0.40
C TRP A 145 -2.12 -8.70 1.68
N ASP A 146 -3.43 -8.97 1.85
CA ASP A 146 -3.98 -9.62 3.02
C ASP A 146 -4.25 -11.11 2.73
N PHE A 147 -3.21 -11.93 2.91
CA PHE A 147 -3.30 -13.37 2.67
C PHE A 147 -3.91 -14.11 3.87
N PRO A 148 -4.76 -15.14 3.65
CA PRO A 148 -5.21 -16.03 4.70
C PRO A 148 -4.02 -16.66 5.44
N ASN A 149 -4.07 -16.70 6.78
CA ASN A 149 -3.03 -17.33 7.59
C ASN A 149 -3.63 -18.34 8.60
N SER A 150 -2.77 -19.00 9.38
CA SER A 150 -3.18 -20.05 10.31
C SER A 150 -3.96 -19.57 11.53
N GLU A 151 -3.86 -18.28 11.87
CA GLU A 151 -4.55 -17.68 13.01
C GLU A 151 -5.97 -17.20 12.66
N ASP A 152 -6.25 -17.02 11.36
CA ASP A 152 -7.57 -16.65 10.88
C ASP A 152 -8.57 -17.80 11.11
N ASP A 153 -9.80 -17.46 11.51
CA ASP A 153 -10.92 -18.40 11.46
C ASP A 153 -11.38 -18.63 10.00
N GLU A 154 -12.24 -19.64 9.79
CA GLU A 154 -12.67 -20.03 8.44
C GLU A 154 -13.42 -18.93 7.70
N ASP A 155 -14.24 -18.13 8.40
CA ASP A 155 -14.99 -17.03 7.79
C ASP A 155 -14.03 -15.92 7.32
N VAL A 156 -12.99 -15.63 8.12
CA VAL A 156 -11.93 -14.68 7.76
C VAL A 156 -11.10 -15.18 6.58
N LYS A 157 -10.74 -16.46 6.54
CA LYS A 157 -10.01 -17.05 5.41
C LYS A 157 -10.82 -16.98 4.12
N GLU A 158 -12.10 -17.35 4.17
CA GLU A 158 -13.00 -17.29 3.01
C GLU A 158 -13.17 -15.85 2.52
N TYR A 159 -13.33 -14.90 3.44
CA TYR A 159 -13.41 -13.49 3.11
C TYR A 159 -12.14 -12.99 2.39
N LYS A 160 -10.96 -13.23 2.95
CA LYS A 160 -9.68 -12.82 2.35
C LYS A 160 -9.47 -13.46 0.98
N ALA A 161 -9.74 -14.76 0.86
CA ALA A 161 -9.65 -15.48 -0.41
C ALA A 161 -10.58 -14.88 -1.47
N THR A 162 -11.81 -14.53 -1.09
CA THR A 162 -12.80 -13.92 -2.00
C THR A 162 -12.34 -12.57 -2.49
N VAL A 163 -11.89 -11.69 -1.59
CA VAL A 163 -11.44 -10.35 -1.97
C VAL A 163 -10.15 -10.41 -2.79
N ASN A 164 -9.21 -11.27 -2.43
CA ASN A 164 -7.97 -11.46 -3.19
C ASN A 164 -8.26 -12.00 -4.61
N SER A 165 -9.21 -12.92 -4.75
CA SER A 165 -9.66 -13.39 -6.07
C SER A 165 -10.22 -12.25 -6.91
N GLU A 166 -11.03 -11.38 -6.31
CA GLU A 166 -11.61 -10.24 -7.00
C GLU A 166 -10.55 -9.22 -7.45
N MET A 167 -9.58 -8.89 -6.60
CA MET A 167 -8.45 -8.02 -6.95
C MET A 167 -7.67 -8.56 -8.15
N VAL A 168 -7.39 -9.87 -8.15
CA VAL A 168 -6.76 -10.57 -9.27
C VAL A 168 -7.63 -10.50 -10.53
N ASP A 169 -8.94 -10.66 -10.40
CA ASP A 169 -9.85 -10.68 -11.54
C ASP A 169 -9.99 -9.31 -12.21
N LEU A 170 -10.00 -8.24 -11.42
CA LEU A 170 -10.03 -6.86 -11.91
C LEU A 170 -8.72 -6.45 -12.60
N SER A 171 -7.58 -6.98 -12.18
CA SER A 171 -6.25 -6.52 -12.60
C SER A 171 -5.81 -7.11 -13.94
N ASP A 172 -5.24 -6.28 -14.82
CA ASP A 172 -4.66 -6.74 -16.10
C ASP A 172 -3.32 -7.47 -15.89
N ILE A 173 -2.59 -7.04 -14.85
CA ILE A 173 -1.37 -7.69 -14.33
C ILE A 173 -1.48 -7.78 -12.81
N ILE A 174 -1.00 -8.87 -12.24
CA ILE A 174 -1.13 -9.11 -10.79
C ILE A 174 0.00 -8.41 -10.03
N SER A 175 -0.36 -7.58 -9.06
CA SER A 175 0.56 -7.06 -8.06
C SER A 175 0.28 -7.60 -6.66
N ILE A 176 1.30 -7.59 -5.81
CA ILE A 176 1.21 -7.96 -4.39
C ILE A 176 2.00 -7.04 -3.49
N HIS A 177 1.58 -6.93 -2.22
CA HIS A 177 2.47 -6.50 -1.14
C HIS A 177 2.86 -7.73 -0.32
N CYS A 178 4.15 -7.87 -0.03
CA CYS A 178 4.62 -8.96 0.84
C CYS A 178 5.72 -8.50 1.77
N TYR A 179 5.35 -8.37 3.05
CA TYR A 179 6.24 -8.05 4.16
C TYR A 179 6.59 -9.33 4.95
N CYS A 180 6.96 -10.36 4.20
CA CYS A 180 6.99 -11.76 4.60
C CYS A 180 8.39 -12.37 4.41
N SER A 181 8.61 -13.57 4.94
CA SER A 181 9.86 -14.31 4.74
C SER A 181 10.10 -14.63 3.26
N PRO A 182 11.36 -14.91 2.83
CA PRO A 182 11.66 -15.23 1.43
C PRO A 182 10.93 -16.47 0.91
N ASP A 183 10.66 -17.46 1.77
CA ASP A 183 9.93 -18.68 1.39
C ASP A 183 8.45 -18.39 1.12
N GLU A 184 7.81 -17.59 1.99
CA GLU A 184 6.43 -17.13 1.79
C GLU A 184 6.33 -16.23 0.54
N LEU A 185 7.28 -15.32 0.34
CA LEU A 185 7.35 -14.48 -0.86
C LEU A 185 7.41 -15.35 -2.13
N GLU A 186 8.29 -16.34 -2.16
CA GLU A 186 8.42 -17.25 -3.29
C GLU A 186 7.13 -18.07 -3.52
N GLN A 187 6.47 -18.52 -2.45
CA GLN A 187 5.21 -19.23 -2.53
C GLN A 187 4.10 -18.34 -3.14
N HIS A 188 3.87 -17.15 -2.58
CA HIS A 188 2.84 -16.24 -3.07
C HIS A 188 3.04 -15.84 -4.53
N ILE A 189 4.29 -15.56 -4.93
CA ILE A 189 4.61 -15.26 -6.34
C ILE A 189 4.24 -16.43 -7.24
N ARG A 190 4.58 -17.67 -6.88
CA ARG A 190 4.27 -18.85 -7.69
C ARG A 190 2.77 -19.10 -7.82
N GLU A 191 2.03 -19.00 -6.71
CA GLU A 191 0.58 -19.20 -6.68
C GLU A 191 -0.15 -18.18 -7.57
N LEU A 192 0.29 -16.92 -7.55
CA LEU A 192 -0.33 -15.86 -8.35
C LEU A 192 0.15 -15.88 -9.80
N ALA A 193 1.41 -16.22 -10.07
CA ALA A 193 1.90 -16.42 -11.43
C ALA A 193 1.12 -17.52 -12.16
N ALA A 194 0.66 -18.55 -11.43
CA ALA A 194 -0.18 -19.62 -11.98
C ALA A 194 -1.55 -19.14 -12.49
N LYS A 195 -1.97 -17.91 -12.17
CA LYS A 195 -3.19 -17.28 -12.70
C LYS A 195 -3.04 -16.76 -14.14
N GLY A 196 -1.81 -16.74 -14.69
CA GLY A 196 -1.58 -16.51 -16.12
C GLY A 196 -1.74 -15.06 -16.59
N ARG A 197 -1.57 -14.07 -15.70
CA ARG A 197 -1.70 -12.62 -16.02
C ARG A 197 -0.34 -11.90 -16.11
N GLY A 198 0.69 -12.59 -16.59
CA GLY A 198 2.06 -12.07 -16.70
C GLY A 198 2.90 -12.24 -15.43
N PRO A 199 4.09 -11.60 -15.37
CA PRO A 199 4.93 -11.62 -14.17
C PRO A 199 4.23 -10.93 -13.00
N VAL A 200 4.36 -11.50 -11.80
CA VAL A 200 3.87 -10.86 -10.57
C VAL A 200 4.74 -9.64 -10.25
N LEU A 201 4.09 -8.53 -9.92
CA LEU A 201 4.75 -7.31 -9.46
C LEU A 201 4.66 -7.22 -7.93
N VAL A 202 5.79 -7.20 -7.23
CA VAL A 202 5.78 -6.97 -5.78
C VAL A 202 5.85 -5.46 -5.54
N THR A 203 4.69 -4.83 -5.39
CA THR A 203 4.56 -3.37 -5.35
C THR A 203 4.90 -2.75 -4.00
N GLU A 204 4.93 -3.56 -2.95
CA GLU A 204 5.55 -3.21 -1.68
C GLU A 204 6.19 -4.45 -1.05
N PHE A 205 7.43 -4.30 -0.58
CA PHE A 205 8.06 -5.31 0.27
C PHE A 205 9.09 -4.69 1.20
N MET A 206 9.63 -5.57 2.04
CA MET A 206 10.64 -5.36 3.07
C MET A 206 10.06 -4.90 4.40
N ALA A 207 10.20 -5.73 5.42
CA ALA A 207 9.98 -5.41 6.82
C ALA A 207 10.99 -6.27 7.60
N ARG A 208 12.15 -5.71 7.94
CA ARG A 208 13.30 -6.50 8.42
C ARG A 208 12.97 -7.40 9.63
N PRO A 209 12.19 -6.95 10.64
CA PRO A 209 11.80 -7.82 11.75
C PRO A 209 10.97 -9.04 11.36
N ARG A 210 10.35 -9.05 10.18
CA ARG A 210 9.59 -10.18 9.63
C ARG A 210 10.43 -11.07 8.70
N ASN A 211 11.75 -11.03 8.82
CA ASN A 211 12.69 -11.73 7.94
C ASN A 211 12.47 -11.38 6.45
N SER A 212 12.09 -10.14 6.18
CA SER A 212 11.90 -9.59 4.83
C SER A 212 12.93 -8.49 4.64
N THR A 213 14.05 -8.80 3.98
CA THR A 213 15.20 -7.89 3.76
C THR A 213 15.51 -7.79 2.27
N LEU A 214 16.28 -6.78 1.88
CA LEU A 214 16.81 -6.72 0.51
C LEU A 214 17.70 -7.93 0.18
N THR A 215 18.50 -8.39 1.15
CA THR A 215 19.43 -9.51 0.96
C THR A 215 18.75 -10.83 0.68
N ASN A 216 17.56 -11.06 1.23
CA ASN A 216 16.84 -12.32 1.03
C ASN A 216 15.71 -12.22 -0.01
N SER A 217 15.11 -11.04 -0.19
CA SER A 217 13.96 -10.86 -1.09
C SER A 217 14.39 -10.64 -2.55
N LEU A 218 15.45 -9.85 -2.81
CA LEU A 218 15.90 -9.59 -4.18
C LEU A 218 16.31 -10.86 -4.95
N PRO A 219 17.01 -11.86 -4.34
CA PRO A 219 17.27 -13.13 -4.99
C PRO A 219 16.01 -13.91 -5.35
N VAL A 220 14.97 -13.89 -4.50
CA VAL A 220 13.67 -14.55 -4.77
C VAL A 220 13.01 -13.89 -5.98
N LEU A 221 12.89 -12.55 -5.97
CA LEU A 221 12.29 -11.80 -7.08
C LEU A 221 12.99 -12.12 -8.41
N ARG A 222 14.33 -12.14 -8.41
CA ARG A 222 15.12 -12.47 -9.60
C ARG A 222 14.89 -13.90 -10.08
N ARG A 223 14.89 -14.90 -9.18
CA ARG A 223 14.63 -16.31 -9.55
C ARG A 223 13.24 -16.50 -10.14
N GLN A 224 12.25 -15.80 -9.60
CA GLN A 224 10.86 -15.89 -10.06
C GLN A 224 10.54 -14.97 -11.25
N GLY A 225 11.50 -14.16 -11.71
CA GLY A 225 11.26 -13.18 -12.78
C GLY A 225 10.25 -12.09 -12.40
N ALA A 226 10.07 -11.85 -11.10
CA ALA A 226 9.18 -10.85 -10.54
C ALA A 226 9.87 -9.48 -10.43
N TRP A 227 9.06 -8.42 -10.42
CA TRP A 227 9.52 -7.05 -10.15
C TRP A 227 9.30 -6.70 -8.68
N GLY A 228 10.00 -5.67 -8.18
CA GLY A 228 9.90 -5.24 -6.78
C GLY A 228 10.05 -3.72 -6.59
N TYR A 229 9.17 -3.13 -5.79
CA TYR A 229 9.33 -1.81 -5.17
C TYR A 229 9.52 -1.98 -3.66
N THR A 230 10.62 -1.44 -3.13
CA THR A 230 10.82 -1.38 -1.68
C THR A 230 9.91 -0.30 -1.11
N TRP A 231 9.21 -0.61 -0.02
CA TRP A 231 8.60 0.44 0.79
C TRP A 231 9.68 1.11 1.64
N GLY A 232 9.66 2.44 1.76
CA GLY A 232 10.74 3.20 2.41
C GLY A 232 12.03 3.29 1.58
N LEU A 233 12.78 4.37 1.77
CA LEU A 233 14.06 4.56 1.08
C LEU A 233 15.03 5.38 1.92
N PHE A 234 14.58 6.54 2.40
CA PHE A 234 15.38 7.44 3.24
C PHE A 234 14.70 7.63 4.59
N GLN A 235 15.50 7.65 5.65
CA GLN A 235 15.10 8.08 6.97
C GLN A 235 14.65 9.55 6.93
N GLY A 236 13.36 9.76 6.70
CA GLY A 236 12.75 11.07 6.54
C GLY A 236 11.44 11.20 7.31
N ARG A 237 10.64 12.22 6.96
CA ARG A 237 9.37 12.54 7.65
C ARG A 237 8.31 11.44 7.58
N ALA A 238 8.45 10.47 6.68
CA ALA A 238 7.59 9.29 6.65
C ALA A 238 7.82 8.36 7.85
N ASN A 239 8.97 8.46 8.55
CA ASN A 239 9.37 7.56 9.63
C ASN A 239 9.27 6.06 9.26
N THR A 240 9.48 5.69 7.99
CA THR A 240 9.35 4.30 7.53
C THR A 240 10.41 3.37 8.13
N HIS A 241 11.50 3.89 8.69
CA HIS A 241 12.46 3.14 9.52
C HIS A 241 11.90 2.63 10.86
N VAL A 242 10.79 3.17 11.39
CA VAL A 242 10.20 2.69 12.65
C VAL A 242 9.04 1.71 12.38
N PRO A 243 8.68 0.80 13.31
CA PRO A 243 7.62 -0.18 13.08
C PRO A 243 6.21 0.41 13.01
N TRP A 244 5.28 -0.28 12.35
CA TRP A 244 3.85 0.07 12.35
C TRP A 244 3.25 0.20 13.76
N ASN A 245 3.74 -0.61 14.71
CA ASN A 245 3.24 -0.62 16.10
C ASN A 245 3.50 0.68 16.88
N THR A 246 4.30 1.60 16.34
CA THR A 246 4.51 2.93 16.91
C THR A 246 3.23 3.78 16.99
N TRP A 247 2.18 3.40 16.24
CA TRP A 247 0.84 3.95 16.42
C TRP A 247 0.20 3.58 17.78
N LEU A 248 0.59 2.47 18.38
CA LEU A 248 0.13 2.09 19.72
C LEU A 248 0.98 2.80 20.78
N ASP A 249 2.29 2.61 20.70
CA ASP A 249 3.31 3.19 21.58
C ASP A 249 4.62 3.31 20.81
N ILE A 250 5.25 4.49 20.88
CA ILE A 250 6.41 4.88 20.08
C ILE A 250 7.65 4.02 20.34
N GLU A 251 7.72 3.34 21.49
CA GLU A 251 8.85 2.48 21.84
C GLU A 251 8.67 1.04 21.32
N LEU A 252 7.47 0.65 20.88
CA LEU A 252 7.18 -0.74 20.51
C LEU A 252 7.91 -1.15 19.22
N GLY A 253 8.78 -2.16 19.36
CA GLY A 253 9.53 -2.77 18.27
C GLY A 253 10.77 -1.99 17.85
N MET A 254 11.15 -0.95 18.61
CA MET A 254 12.33 -0.12 18.33
C MET A 254 13.67 -0.81 18.64
N GLU A 255 13.66 -1.90 19.42
CA GLU A 255 14.88 -2.66 19.77
C GLU A 255 15.45 -3.49 18.61
N GLY A 256 14.66 -3.69 17.55
CA GLY A 256 15.02 -4.49 16.38
C GLY A 256 15.79 -3.72 15.29
N PRO A 257 16.08 -4.36 14.14
CA PRO A 257 16.60 -3.66 12.98
C PRO A 257 15.60 -2.62 12.48
N TRP A 258 16.09 -1.63 11.72
CA TRP A 258 15.23 -0.67 11.05
C TRP A 258 14.19 -1.36 10.19
N PHE A 259 13.00 -0.77 10.14
CA PHE A 259 11.86 -1.41 9.53
C PHE A 259 11.94 -1.41 8.00
N HIS A 260 11.90 -0.25 7.36
CA HIS A 260 11.90 -0.13 5.90
C HIS A 260 13.01 0.73 5.28
N ASP A 261 13.52 1.78 5.94
CA ASP A 261 14.43 2.68 5.22
C ASP A 261 15.77 2.02 4.91
N VAL A 262 16.36 2.39 3.77
CA VAL A 262 17.62 1.84 3.25
C VAL A 262 18.78 2.80 3.51
N PHE A 263 18.50 4.10 3.53
CA PHE A 263 19.47 5.16 3.73
C PHE A 263 19.08 6.02 4.94
N TYR A 264 20.08 6.49 5.66
CA TYR A 264 19.92 7.61 6.59
C TYR A 264 19.58 8.90 5.81
N GLY A 265 19.07 9.92 6.50
CA GLY A 265 18.72 11.20 5.86
C GLY A 265 19.89 11.94 5.19
N ASN A 266 21.13 11.63 5.58
CA ASN A 266 22.36 12.14 4.96
C ASN A 266 22.82 11.31 3.74
N GLY A 267 22.08 10.27 3.36
CA GLY A 267 22.38 9.37 2.24
C GLY A 267 23.35 8.23 2.56
N THR A 268 23.87 8.10 3.79
CA THR A 268 24.66 6.92 4.15
C THR A 268 23.76 5.69 4.20
N ALA A 269 24.28 4.52 3.78
CA ALA A 269 23.50 3.29 3.82
C ALA A 269 23.28 2.82 5.26
N TYR A 270 22.09 2.25 5.53
CA TYR A 270 21.81 1.54 6.77
C TYR A 270 22.59 0.22 6.86
N SER A 271 22.61 -0.54 5.75
CA SER A 271 23.33 -1.80 5.62
C SER A 271 24.14 -1.82 4.33
N GLU A 272 25.46 -1.97 4.44
CA GLU A 272 26.34 -2.12 3.27
C GLU A 272 26.06 -3.42 2.50
N GLU A 273 25.61 -4.47 3.18
CA GLU A 273 25.27 -5.74 2.55
C GLU A 273 24.03 -5.61 1.67
N GLU A 274 22.97 -4.96 2.16
CA GLU A 274 21.77 -4.67 1.35
C GLU A 274 22.08 -3.77 0.15
N LEU A 275 22.99 -2.80 0.31
CA LEU A 275 23.42 -1.95 -0.80
C LEU A 275 24.15 -2.74 -1.89
N LYS A 276 24.99 -3.71 -1.52
CA LYS A 276 25.65 -4.61 -2.47
C LYS A 276 24.63 -5.43 -3.25
N GLU A 277 23.58 -5.91 -2.59
CA GLU A 277 22.51 -6.68 -3.23
C GLU A 277 21.69 -5.82 -4.19
N ILE A 278 21.34 -4.57 -3.82
CA ILE A 278 20.73 -3.61 -4.76
C ILE A 278 21.62 -3.47 -5.99
N TRP A 279 22.93 -3.23 -5.80
CA TRP A 279 23.85 -3.05 -6.91
C TRP A 279 23.89 -4.29 -7.80
N TRP A 280 24.05 -5.49 -7.24
CA TRP A 280 24.14 -6.75 -7.97
C TRP A 280 22.87 -7.06 -8.78
N HIS A 281 21.70 -6.77 -8.21
CA HIS A 281 20.41 -7.08 -8.83
C HIS A 281 19.90 -6.00 -9.81
N THR A 282 20.42 -4.78 -9.75
CA THR A 282 20.00 -3.68 -10.64
C THR A 282 21.02 -3.31 -11.72
N THR A 283 22.28 -3.06 -11.31
CA THR A 283 23.32 -2.47 -12.16
C THR A 283 24.37 -3.52 -12.54
N GLY A 284 24.83 -4.29 -11.55
CA GLY A 284 25.81 -5.36 -11.73
C GLY A 284 25.30 -6.49 -12.63
N SER A 285 23.99 -6.75 -12.66
CA SER A 285 23.38 -7.75 -13.54
C SER A 285 23.54 -7.47 -15.04
N GLN A 286 23.83 -6.21 -15.42
CA GLN A 286 24.09 -5.81 -16.81
C GLN A 286 25.57 -6.00 -17.20
N LEU A 287 26.46 -6.07 -16.20
CA LEU A 287 27.86 -6.41 -16.38
C LEU A 287 27.95 -7.93 -16.47
N ARG A 288 27.90 -8.48 -17.68
CA ARG A 288 28.27 -9.89 -17.93
C ARG A 288 29.77 -10.05 -17.63
N LEU A 289 30.11 -10.33 -16.37
CA LEU A 289 31.43 -10.82 -15.97
C LEU A 289 31.49 -12.33 -16.12
#